data_AF-A0A2H5W4H5-F1
#
_entry.id   AF-A0A2H5W4H5-F1
#
_cell.length_a   1.000
_cell.length_b   1.000
_cell.length_c   1.000
_cell.angle_alpha   90.00
_cell.angle_beta   90.00
_cell.angle_gamma   90.00
#
_symmetry.space_group_name_H-M   'P 1'
#
loop_
_entity.id
_entity.type
_entity.pdbx_description
1 polymer ?
#
loop_
_entity_poly.entity_id
_entity_poly.type
_entity_poly.pdbx_seq_one_letter_code
_entity_poly.pdbx_strand_id
1 'polypeptide(L)'
;MRMSSWLWMLWAALLVVGLVGVATAQEKAASGKELFTKYKCTMCHSIKAEGIEAKRAAEGGEAEAKVTDLSDVGSKVESAQWIQDWLLKKVEKDGKKHKVLFKGTEAELKTLAEWLFSLKGKK
;
A
#
# COMPACT_ATOMS: atom_id res chain seq x y z
N MET A 1 -69.03 20.84 7.76
CA MET A 1 -68.17 21.03 8.96
C MET A 1 -67.12 22.08 8.61
N ARG A 2 -67.30 23.30 9.12
CA ARG A 2 -66.35 24.43 9.02
C ARG A 2 -65.45 24.37 10.26
N MET A 3 -64.14 24.36 10.10
CA MET A 3 -63.17 24.74 11.13
C MET A 3 -61.84 25.03 10.40
N SER A 4 -61.64 26.28 9.98
CA SER A 4 -60.83 27.29 10.68
C SER A 4 -59.42 27.41 10.11
N SER A 5 -59.32 28.14 8.99
CA SER A 5 -58.13 28.91 8.63
C SER A 5 -57.85 29.94 9.73
N TRP A 6 -56.97 29.61 10.68
CA TRP A 6 -56.37 30.60 11.58
C TRP A 6 -55.19 29.99 12.33
N LEU A 7 -54.06 29.80 11.64
CA LEU A 7 -52.73 29.83 12.27
C LEU A 7 -51.63 29.93 11.20
N TRP A 8 -51.76 30.96 10.36
CA TRP A 8 -50.61 31.51 9.64
C TRP A 8 -50.08 32.65 10.50
N MET A 9 -48.75 32.74 10.61
CA MET A 9 -47.98 33.67 11.44
C MET A 9 -47.88 33.24 12.91
N LEU A 10 -46.84 32.49 13.23
CA LEU A 10 -45.77 32.96 14.11
C LEU A 10 -44.63 31.95 14.08
N TRP A 11 -43.41 32.46 13.92
CA TRP A 11 -42.13 31.77 14.09
C TRP A 11 -41.58 30.94 12.93
N ALA A 12 -41.31 31.65 11.83
CA ALA A 12 -40.07 31.44 11.10
C ALA A 12 -38.88 31.94 11.95
N ALA A 13 -38.13 31.03 12.58
CA ALA A 13 -36.73 31.22 13.00
C ALA A 13 -36.24 29.99 13.79
N LEU A 14 -35.36 29.21 13.16
CA LEU A 14 -34.34 28.29 13.73
C LEU A 14 -33.92 27.34 12.60
N LEU A 15 -33.38 27.88 11.50
CA LEU A 15 -31.94 28.08 11.32
C LEU A 15 -31.10 26.86 11.72
N VAL A 16 -30.97 25.95 10.75
CA VAL A 16 -29.72 25.29 10.34
C VAL A 16 -28.84 24.79 11.51
N VAL A 17 -29.20 23.63 12.08
CA VAL A 17 -28.26 22.85 12.89
C VAL A 17 -27.25 22.19 11.95
N GLY A 18 -25.98 22.52 12.17
CA GLY A 18 -24.88 22.39 11.23
C GLY A 18 -24.58 20.98 10.74
N LEU A 19 -24.48 20.84 9.42
CA LEU A 19 -23.59 19.89 8.77
C LEU A 19 -22.15 20.29 9.11
N VAL A 20 -21.66 19.84 10.28
CA VAL A 20 -20.23 19.82 10.56
C VAL A 20 -19.64 18.79 9.61
N GLY A 21 -19.11 19.27 8.49
CA GLY A 21 -18.36 18.46 7.55
C GLY A 21 -17.20 17.80 8.29
N VAL A 22 -17.27 16.48 8.46
CA VAL A 22 -16.13 15.69 8.90
C VAL A 22 -15.15 15.74 7.74
N ALA A 23 -14.21 16.69 7.78
CA ALA A 23 -13.05 16.67 6.91
C ALA A 23 -12.26 15.41 7.30
N THR A 24 -12.51 14.32 6.59
CA THR A 24 -11.62 13.17 6.65
C THR A 24 -10.27 13.69 6.17
N ALA A 25 -9.31 13.78 7.09
CA ALA A 25 -7.92 13.91 6.69
C ALA A 25 -7.63 12.70 5.83
N GLN A 26 -7.67 12.87 4.50
CA GLN A 26 -7.25 11.86 3.57
C GLN A 26 -5.73 11.74 3.76
N GLU A 27 -5.32 10.92 4.73
CA GLU A 27 -3.94 10.54 4.92
C GLU A 27 -3.47 10.03 3.56
N LYS A 28 -2.52 10.75 2.96
CA LYS A 28 -2.01 10.41 1.63
C LYS A 28 -1.46 9.00 1.73
N ALA A 29 -2.12 8.04 1.08
CA ALA A 29 -1.68 6.65 1.08
C ALA A 29 -0.22 6.58 0.60
N ALA A 30 0.62 5.89 1.37
CA ALA A 30 2.01 5.69 1.01
C ALA A 30 2.12 4.93 -0.32
N SER A 31 2.98 5.41 -1.21
CA SER A 31 3.28 4.75 -2.48
C SER A 31 3.98 3.40 -2.26
N GLY A 32 3.89 2.49 -3.23
CA GLY A 32 4.58 1.20 -3.16
C GLY A 32 6.09 1.34 -2.93
N LYS A 33 6.71 2.37 -3.51
CA LYS A 33 8.12 2.73 -3.31
C LYS A 33 8.43 3.11 -1.86
N GLU A 34 7.59 3.93 -1.24
CA GLU A 34 7.73 4.30 0.17
C GLU A 34 7.53 3.08 1.09
N LEU A 35 6.56 2.23 0.78
CA LEU A 35 6.29 1.00 1.52
C LEU A 35 7.47 0.01 1.45
N PHE A 36 8.12 -0.10 0.30
CA PHE A 36 9.30 -0.96 0.13
C PHE A 36 10.44 -0.58 1.07
N THR A 37 10.69 0.72 1.24
CA THR A 37 11.69 1.22 2.20
C THR A 37 11.19 1.11 3.64
N LYS A 38 9.92 1.48 3.91
CA LYS A 38 9.29 1.38 5.24
C LYS A 38 9.40 -0.02 5.83
N TYR A 39 9.14 -1.05 5.02
CA TYR A 39 9.18 -2.45 5.43
C TYR A 39 10.55 -3.10 5.29
N LYS A 40 11.61 -2.30 5.10
CA LYS A 40 13.02 -2.74 5.08
C LYS A 40 13.30 -3.81 4.01
N CYS A 41 12.58 -3.80 2.88
CA CYS A 41 12.82 -4.71 1.77
C CYS A 41 14.24 -4.53 1.19
N THR A 42 14.80 -3.32 1.32
CA THR A 42 16.17 -2.95 0.93
C THR A 42 17.27 -3.71 1.67
N MET A 43 16.96 -4.45 2.74
CA MET A 43 17.96 -5.27 3.43
C MET A 43 18.43 -6.47 2.59
N CYS A 44 17.59 -6.94 1.66
CA CYS A 44 17.87 -8.11 0.82
C CYS A 44 17.66 -7.85 -0.68
N HIS A 45 16.94 -6.78 -1.03
CA HIS A 45 16.54 -6.49 -2.40
C HIS A 45 16.99 -5.09 -2.83
N SER A 46 17.29 -4.95 -4.13
CA SER A 46 17.42 -3.67 -4.80
C SER A 46 16.33 -3.52 -5.87
N ILE A 47 16.09 -2.29 -6.31
CA ILE A 47 15.27 -1.97 -7.47
C ILE A 47 16.03 -0.88 -8.25
N LYS A 48 17.03 -1.30 -9.01
CA LYS A 48 17.92 -0.41 -9.75
C LYS A 48 17.17 0.47 -10.76
N ALA A 49 16.12 -0.04 -11.39
CA ALA A 49 15.27 0.74 -12.30
C ALA A 49 14.65 1.98 -11.64
N GLU A 50 14.47 1.94 -10.31
CA GLU A 50 13.91 2.99 -9.46
C GLU A 50 14.96 3.75 -8.64
N GLY A 51 16.25 3.44 -8.85
CA GLY A 51 17.37 4.02 -8.09
C GLY A 51 17.42 3.56 -6.63
N ILE A 52 16.87 2.39 -6.31
CA ILE A 52 16.86 1.83 -4.94
C ILE A 52 17.98 0.80 -4.81
N GLU A 53 18.97 1.11 -3.98
CA GLU A 53 20.05 0.19 -3.65
C GLU A 53 19.76 -0.65 -2.40
N ALA A 54 20.37 -1.83 -2.31
CA ALA A 54 20.26 -2.66 -1.14
C ALA A 54 21.17 -2.16 -0.02
N LYS A 55 20.62 -1.96 1.19
CA LYS A 55 21.35 -1.42 2.34
C LYS A 55 22.49 -2.33 2.79
N ARG A 56 22.29 -3.66 2.75
CA ARG A 56 23.30 -4.64 3.19
C ARG A 56 24.56 -4.64 2.30
N ALA A 57 24.42 -4.33 1.00
CA ALA A 57 25.55 -4.21 0.10
C ALA A 57 26.41 -2.96 0.41
N ALA A 58 25.80 -1.89 0.94
CA ALA A 58 26.49 -0.66 1.30
C ALA A 58 27.27 -0.75 2.63
N GLU A 59 26.90 -1.67 3.52
CA GLU A 59 27.50 -1.80 4.86
C GLU A 59 28.60 -2.88 4.96
N GLY A 60 29.09 -3.41 3.83
CA GLY A 60 30.27 -4.31 3.79
C GLY A 60 30.10 -5.65 4.54
N GLY A 61 28.88 -6.06 4.87
CA GLY A 61 28.61 -7.23 5.71
C GLY A 61 28.88 -8.56 5.01
N GLU A 62 29.81 -9.35 5.56
CA GLU A 62 30.38 -10.61 5.04
C GLU A 62 29.42 -11.81 4.89
N ALA A 63 28.11 -11.63 5.10
CA ALA A 63 27.18 -12.69 4.70
C ALA A 63 26.68 -12.38 3.30
N GLU A 64 27.05 -13.23 2.35
CA GLU A 64 26.53 -13.38 0.99
C GLU A 64 25.00 -13.64 0.98
N ALA A 65 24.22 -12.76 1.59
CA ALA A 65 22.81 -12.65 1.30
C ALA A 65 22.74 -12.05 -0.09
N LYS A 66 22.78 -12.92 -1.09
CA LYS A 66 22.64 -12.63 -2.53
C LYS A 66 21.56 -11.57 -2.73
N VAL A 67 22.00 -10.31 -2.84
CA VAL A 67 21.09 -9.18 -3.07
C VAL A 67 20.37 -9.48 -4.38
N THR A 68 19.05 -9.51 -4.32
CA THR A 68 18.23 -9.84 -5.48
C THR A 68 17.57 -8.57 -5.99
N ASP A 69 17.93 -8.16 -7.20
CA ASP A 69 17.30 -7.03 -7.89
C ASP A 69 15.89 -7.41 -8.36
N LEU A 70 14.92 -6.55 -8.04
CA LEU A 70 13.50 -6.72 -8.36
C LEU A 70 13.01 -5.76 -9.44
N SER A 71 13.92 -5.09 -10.16
CA SER A 71 13.61 -4.16 -11.25
C SER A 71 12.69 -4.71 -12.35
N ASP A 72 12.64 -6.03 -12.51
CA ASP A 72 11.85 -6.75 -13.52
C ASP A 72 10.96 -7.85 -12.91
N VAL A 73 10.69 -7.80 -11.60
CA VAL A 73 9.95 -8.87 -10.90
C VAL A 73 8.54 -9.08 -11.46
N GLY A 74 7.89 -8.03 -11.95
CA GLY A 74 6.59 -8.06 -12.59
C GLY A 74 6.54 -8.85 -13.90
N SER A 75 7.69 -9.11 -14.53
CA SER A 75 7.82 -9.98 -15.70
C SER A 75 8.09 -11.45 -15.33
N LYS A 76 8.30 -11.75 -14.04
CA LYS A 76 8.74 -13.07 -13.53
C LYS A 76 7.71 -13.74 -12.62
N VAL A 77 6.54 -13.13 -12.45
CA VAL A 77 5.46 -13.60 -11.59
C VAL A 77 4.11 -13.42 -12.28
N GLU A 78 3.15 -14.26 -11.93
CA GLU A 78 1.86 -14.33 -12.63
C GLU A 78 0.94 -13.14 -12.33
N SER A 79 0.99 -12.59 -11.10
CA SER A 79 0.09 -11.51 -10.68
C SER A 79 0.56 -10.76 -9.44
N ALA A 80 -0.02 -9.58 -9.20
CA ALA A 80 0.12 -8.88 -7.92
C ALA A 80 -0.41 -9.73 -6.74
N GLN A 81 -1.49 -10.49 -6.93
CA GLN A 81 -2.03 -11.39 -5.89
C GLN A 81 -1.00 -12.45 -5.49
N TRP A 82 -0.28 -13.03 -6.45
CA TRP A 82 0.79 -13.98 -6.16
C TRP A 82 1.88 -13.35 -5.27
N ILE A 83 2.24 -12.09 -5.50
CA ILE A 83 3.21 -11.35 -4.66
C ILE A 83 2.66 -11.19 -3.23
N GLN A 84 1.37 -10.88 -3.08
CA GLN A 84 0.75 -10.80 -1.75
C GLN A 84 0.83 -12.13 -1.01
N ASP A 85 0.45 -13.22 -1.68
CA ASP A 85 0.48 -14.56 -1.09
C ASP A 85 1.91 -15.03 -0.79
N TRP A 86 2.88 -14.63 -1.61
CA TRP A 86 4.30 -14.87 -1.39
C TRP A 86 4.81 -14.17 -0.12
N LEU A 87 4.47 -12.89 0.05
CA LEU A 87 4.84 -12.09 1.22
C LEU A 87 4.13 -12.54 2.51
N LEU A 88 2.95 -13.14 2.37
CA LEU A 88 2.21 -13.81 3.46
C LEU A 88 2.61 -15.27 3.65
N LYS A 89 3.59 -15.78 2.90
CA LYS A 89 4.08 -17.17 2.96
C LYS A 89 3.00 -18.24 2.75
N LYS A 90 1.96 -17.91 1.97
CA LYS A 90 0.88 -18.80 1.56
C LYS A 90 1.25 -19.66 0.35
N VAL A 91 2.19 -19.18 -0.46
CA VAL A 91 2.75 -19.90 -1.62
C VAL A 91 4.25 -20.12 -1.47
N GLU A 92 4.77 -21.04 -2.29
CA GLU A 92 6.20 -21.39 -2.34
C GLU A 92 6.76 -21.13 -3.74
N LYS A 93 8.07 -20.85 -3.79
CA LYS A 93 8.86 -20.76 -5.01
C LYS A 93 10.08 -21.64 -4.82
N ASP A 94 10.27 -22.63 -5.69
CA ASP A 94 11.34 -23.62 -5.60
C ASP A 94 11.37 -24.36 -4.25
N GLY A 95 10.18 -24.73 -3.74
CA GLY A 95 10.00 -25.41 -2.44
C GLY A 95 10.37 -24.57 -1.22
N LYS A 96 10.50 -23.25 -1.38
CA LYS A 96 10.84 -22.31 -0.31
C LYS A 96 9.81 -21.21 -0.20
N LYS A 97 9.49 -20.81 1.03
CA LYS A 97 8.70 -19.61 1.33
C LYS A 97 9.58 -18.37 1.39
N HIS A 98 8.97 -17.19 1.25
CA HIS A 98 9.68 -15.94 1.52
C HIS A 98 10.30 -15.94 2.92
N LYS A 99 11.49 -15.35 3.08
CA LYS A 99 12.23 -15.39 4.36
C LYS A 99 11.47 -14.67 5.48
N VAL A 100 10.83 -13.56 5.18
CA VAL A 100 10.14 -12.69 6.15
C VAL A 100 8.65 -12.66 5.87
N LEU A 101 7.82 -12.73 6.91
CA LEU A 101 6.38 -12.52 6.80
C LEU A 101 6.10 -11.02 6.80
N PHE A 102 5.28 -10.54 5.87
CA PHE A 102 4.84 -9.14 5.86
C PHE A 102 3.99 -8.80 7.09
N LYS A 103 4.21 -7.62 7.68
CA LYS A 103 3.55 -7.18 8.93
C LYS A 103 2.75 -5.88 8.80
N GLY A 104 2.59 -5.37 7.59
CA GLY A 104 1.76 -4.19 7.33
C GLY A 104 0.28 -4.52 7.21
N THR A 105 -0.52 -3.49 6.94
CA THR A 105 -1.96 -3.64 6.67
C THR A 105 -2.22 -4.30 5.31
N GLU A 106 -3.43 -4.80 5.11
CA GLU A 106 -3.85 -5.35 3.81
C GLU A 106 -3.78 -4.32 2.68
N ALA A 107 -4.17 -3.07 2.97
CA ALA A 107 -4.10 -1.97 2.00
C ALA A 107 -2.66 -1.67 1.57
N GLU A 108 -1.71 -1.68 2.51
CA GLU A 108 -0.29 -1.50 2.20
C GLU A 108 0.29 -2.71 1.47
N LEU A 109 -0.10 -3.93 1.85
CA LEU A 109 0.32 -5.15 1.16
C LEU A 109 -0.11 -5.12 -0.31
N LYS A 110 -1.38 -4.78 -0.56
CA LYS A 110 -1.94 -4.64 -1.90
C LYS A 110 -1.17 -3.58 -2.70
N THR A 111 -1.01 -2.38 -2.13
CA THR A 111 -0.29 -1.27 -2.78
C THR A 111 1.16 -1.64 -3.13
N LEU A 112 1.88 -2.30 -2.21
CA LEU A 112 3.23 -2.76 -2.43
C LEU A 112 3.29 -3.83 -3.54
N ALA A 113 2.39 -4.79 -3.52
CA ALA A 113 2.34 -5.88 -4.48
C ALA A 113 1.99 -5.40 -5.90
N GLU A 114 1.02 -4.50 -6.05
CA GLU A 114 0.66 -3.90 -7.33
C GLU A 114 1.83 -3.10 -7.91
N TRP A 115 2.54 -2.33 -7.08
CA TRP A 115 3.72 -1.62 -7.51
C TRP A 115 4.83 -2.57 -7.96
N LEU A 116 5.17 -3.59 -7.16
CA LEU A 116 6.17 -4.60 -7.56
C LEU A 116 5.79 -5.32 -8.86
N PHE A 117 4.52 -5.67 -9.03
CA PHE A 117 4.03 -6.30 -10.26
C PHE A 117 4.09 -5.37 -11.49
N SER A 118 4.04 -4.05 -11.28
CA SER A 118 4.22 -3.09 -12.37
C SER A 118 5.67 -2.99 -12.86
N LEU A 119 6.66 -3.48 -12.10
CA LEU A 119 8.08 -3.42 -12.43
C LEU A 119 8.46 -4.50 -13.47
N LYS A 120 8.44 -4.13 -14.75
CA LYS A 120 8.71 -5.04 -15.88
C LYS A 120 10.09 -4.84 -16.52
N GLY A 121 10.99 -4.13 -15.85
CA GLY A 121 12.27 -3.67 -16.39
C GLY A 121 12.12 -2.41 -17.24
N LYS A 122 13.20 -1.63 -17.35
CA LYS A 122 13.31 -0.62 -18.42
C LYS A 122 13.72 -1.37 -19.70
N LYS A 123 13.02 -1.11 -20.81
CA LYS A 123 13.50 -1.49 -22.15
C LYS A 123 14.84 -0.84 -22.42
#